data_AF-A0A388PZK8-F1
#
_entry.id   AF-A0A388PZK8-F1
#
_cell.length_a   1.000
_cell.length_b   1.000
_cell.length_c   1.000
_cell.angle_alpha   90.00
_cell.angle_beta   90.00
_cell.angle_gamma   90.00
#
_symmetry.space_group_name_H-M   'P 1'
#
loop_
_entity.id
_entity.type
_entity.pdbx_description
1 polymer ?
#
loop_
_entity_poly.entity_id
_entity_poly.type
_entity_poly.pdbx_seq_one_letter_code
_entity_poly.pdbx_strand_id
1 'polypeptide(L)'
;DNYEKMLNERFDGTIIDEKKSGLARELARMNLTLNSYTQWYWKTDLLNLMNFLFLRGDSHAQYEIRVYAEKMLDTVKKWVPITHGAFLDYRVGAAHLSSKGLKIVKSMINGNKVSYEDSGPK
;
A
#
# COMPACT_ATOMS: atom_id res chain seq x y z
N ASP A 1 0.82 7.96 -30.04
CA ASP A 1 -0.14 7.06 -30.69
C ASP A 1 -1.03 6.37 -29.66
N ASN A 2 -2.16 5.79 -30.06
CA ASN A 2 -3.07 5.05 -29.18
C ASN A 2 -2.78 3.54 -29.31
N TYR A 3 -2.90 2.77 -28.22
CA TYR A 3 -2.59 1.33 -28.16
C TYR A 3 -3.24 0.52 -29.29
N GLU A 4 -4.53 0.73 -29.55
CA GLU A 4 -5.28 0.06 -30.64
C GLU A 4 -4.71 0.38 -32.02
N LYS A 5 -4.29 1.64 -32.25
CA LYS A 5 -3.68 2.06 -33.53
C LYS A 5 -2.29 1.46 -33.74
N MET A 6 -1.56 1.19 -32.65
CA MET A 6 -0.28 0.49 -32.70
C MET A 6 -0.46 -1.00 -32.98
N LEU A 7 -1.49 -1.61 -32.40
CA LEU A 7 -1.84 -3.01 -32.61
C LEU A 7 -2.50 -3.28 -33.98
N ASN A 8 -3.07 -2.24 -34.61
CA ASN A 8 -3.94 -2.33 -35.78
C ASN A 8 -5.18 -3.22 -35.56
N GLU A 9 -5.61 -3.34 -34.31
CA GLU A 9 -6.70 -4.21 -33.87
C GLU A 9 -7.55 -3.39 -32.88
N ARG A 10 -8.86 -3.37 -33.09
CA ARG A 10 -9.83 -2.81 -32.13
C ARG A 10 -10.10 -3.80 -31.00
N PHE A 11 -10.75 -3.35 -29.93
CA PHE A 11 -11.14 -4.21 -28.82
C PHE A 11 -12.03 -5.42 -29.22
N ASP A 12 -12.79 -5.31 -30.31
CA ASP A 12 -13.62 -6.38 -30.87
C ASP A 12 -12.87 -7.37 -31.78
N GLY A 13 -11.56 -7.18 -31.96
CA GLY A 13 -10.71 -8.01 -32.83
C GLY A 13 -10.74 -7.60 -34.30
N THR A 14 -11.46 -6.54 -34.68
CA THR A 14 -11.49 -6.07 -36.08
C THR A 14 -10.20 -5.30 -36.43
N ILE A 15 -9.74 -5.50 -37.67
CA ILE A 15 -8.54 -4.83 -38.21
C ILE A 15 -8.89 -3.38 -38.54
N ILE A 16 -8.06 -2.43 -38.11
CA ILE A 16 -8.32 -1.00 -38.34
C ILE A 16 -7.96 -0.59 -39.78
N ASP A 17 -6.82 -1.07 -40.30
CA ASP A 17 -6.34 -0.82 -41.66
C ASP A 17 -5.72 -2.08 -42.25
N GLU A 18 -6.37 -2.68 -43.25
CA GLU A 18 -5.91 -3.90 -43.92
C GLU A 18 -4.56 -3.74 -44.65
N LYS A 19 -4.14 -2.51 -44.96
CA LYS A 19 -2.88 -2.23 -45.67
C LYS A 19 -1.68 -2.07 -44.73
N LYS A 20 -1.90 -2.05 -43.41
CA LYS A 20 -0.86 -1.82 -42.42
C LYS A 20 -0.65 -3.06 -41.56
N SER A 21 0.61 -3.43 -41.32
CA SER A 21 0.94 -4.45 -40.31
C SER A 21 0.99 -3.79 -38.93
N GLY A 22 0.34 -4.41 -37.94
CA GLY A 22 0.37 -3.97 -36.54
C GLY A 22 1.67 -4.35 -35.82
N LEU A 23 1.97 -3.66 -34.72
CA LEU A 23 3.04 -4.05 -33.80
C LEU A 23 2.61 -5.25 -32.95
N ALA A 24 3.58 -6.06 -32.51
CA ALA A 24 3.34 -7.09 -31.51
C ALA A 24 2.79 -6.48 -30.20
N ARG A 25 1.89 -7.19 -29.51
CA ARG A 25 1.25 -6.74 -28.26
C ARG A 25 2.26 -6.31 -27.19
N GLU A 26 3.40 -6.99 -27.10
CA GLU A 26 4.49 -6.68 -26.16
C GLU A 26 5.19 -5.35 -26.43
N LEU A 27 5.21 -4.90 -27.68
CA LEU A 27 5.76 -3.59 -28.06
C LEU A 27 4.71 -2.50 -27.90
N ALA A 28 3.46 -2.78 -28.28
CA ALA A 28 2.35 -1.85 -28.14
C ALA A 28 2.07 -1.49 -26.67
N ARG A 29 2.23 -2.44 -25.72
CA ARG A 29 1.96 -2.19 -24.29
C ARG A 29 2.85 -1.12 -23.66
N MET A 30 4.00 -0.79 -24.25
CA MET A 30 4.88 0.27 -23.74
C MET A 30 4.22 1.64 -23.75
N ASN A 31 3.17 1.81 -24.57
CA ASN A 31 2.42 3.04 -24.69
C ASN A 31 1.16 3.07 -23.79
N LEU A 32 0.92 2.02 -23.00
CA LEU A 32 -0.13 2.02 -21.99
C LEU A 32 0.30 2.88 -20.79
N THR A 33 -0.63 3.68 -20.28
CA THR A 33 -0.43 4.52 -19.10
C THR A 33 -0.53 3.68 -17.80
N LEU A 34 0.09 4.17 -16.73
CA LEU A 34 0.17 3.46 -15.42
C LEU A 34 -1.19 3.22 -14.74
N ASN A 35 -2.25 3.91 -15.16
CA ASN A 35 -3.62 3.72 -14.68
C ASN A 35 -4.32 2.52 -15.36
N SER A 36 -3.64 1.78 -16.24
CA SER A 36 -4.20 0.59 -16.88
C SER A 36 -4.39 -0.51 -15.83
N TYR A 37 -5.62 -1.00 -15.70
CA TYR A 37 -5.92 -2.08 -14.76
C TYR A 37 -5.22 -3.38 -15.15
N THR A 38 -4.75 -4.09 -14.14
CA THR A 38 -4.19 -5.43 -14.28
C THR A 38 -4.73 -6.33 -13.17
N GLN A 39 -4.62 -7.64 -13.37
CA GLN A 39 -5.04 -8.64 -12.41
C GLN A 39 -3.86 -9.57 -12.12
N TRP A 40 -3.70 -9.96 -10.87
CA TRP A 40 -2.67 -10.91 -10.47
C TRP A 40 -3.15 -11.77 -9.30
N TYR A 41 -2.59 -12.97 -9.21
CA TYR A 41 -2.73 -13.79 -8.01
C TYR A 41 -1.65 -13.39 -7.01
N TRP A 42 -2.07 -13.13 -5.77
CA TRP A 42 -1.17 -12.84 -4.68
C TRP A 42 -1.37 -13.81 -3.53
N LYS A 43 -0.28 -14.41 -3.06
CA LYS A 43 -0.24 -15.33 -1.93
C LYS A 43 0.81 -14.85 -0.94
N THR A 44 0.43 -14.72 0.32
CA THR A 44 1.34 -14.36 1.42
C THR A 44 0.83 -14.99 2.71
N ASP A 45 1.72 -15.15 3.70
CA ASP A 45 1.32 -15.54 5.04
C ASP A 45 0.71 -14.37 5.82
N LEU A 46 0.09 -14.68 6.97
CA LEU A 46 -0.62 -13.68 7.76
C LEU A 46 0.31 -12.60 8.33
N LEU A 47 1.53 -12.95 8.76
CA LEU A 47 2.47 -11.97 9.35
C LEU A 47 2.87 -10.91 8.32
N ASN A 48 3.25 -11.34 7.12
CA ASN A 48 3.62 -10.44 6.04
C ASN A 48 2.42 -9.64 5.51
N LEU A 49 1.22 -10.24 5.51
CA LEU A 49 -0.01 -9.52 5.20
C LEU A 49 -0.26 -8.39 6.21
N MET A 50 -0.15 -8.65 7.52
CA MET A 50 -0.32 -7.61 8.54
C MET A 50 0.72 -6.50 8.41
N ASN A 51 1.94 -6.81 7.94
CA ASN A 51 2.95 -5.80 7.67
C ASN A 51 2.65 -4.95 6.44
N PHE A 52 2.18 -5.59 5.36
CA PHE A 52 1.70 -4.87 4.19
C PHE A 52 0.54 -3.94 4.55
N LEU A 53 -0.46 -4.43 5.28
CA LEU A 53 -1.63 -3.64 5.68
C LEU A 53 -1.25 -2.47 6.61
N PHE A 54 -0.28 -2.67 7.49
CA PHE A 54 0.24 -1.59 8.34
C PHE A 54 0.85 -0.44 7.50
N LEU A 55 1.69 -0.79 6.52
CA LEU A 55 2.37 0.21 5.69
C LEU A 55 1.46 0.85 4.64
N ARG A 56 0.46 0.10 4.14
CA ARG A 56 -0.41 0.57 3.05
C ARG A 56 -1.73 1.15 3.52
N GLY A 57 -2.16 0.84 4.74
CA GLY A 57 -3.30 1.49 5.41
C GLY A 57 -2.98 2.87 5.98
N ASP A 58 -1.70 3.25 6.04
CA ASP A 58 -1.24 4.51 6.63
C ASP A 58 -1.62 5.74 5.76
N SER A 59 -1.80 6.90 6.41
CA SER A 59 -2.16 8.16 5.73
C SER A 59 -1.10 8.65 4.75
N HIS A 60 0.18 8.30 4.96
CA HIS A 60 1.30 8.65 4.09
C HIS A 60 1.36 7.76 2.84
N ALA A 61 0.62 6.65 2.79
CA ALA A 61 0.50 5.85 1.58
C ALA A 61 -0.42 6.54 0.56
N GLN A 62 -0.20 6.23 -0.72
CA GLN A 62 -1.05 6.72 -1.81
C GLN A 62 -2.51 6.28 -1.61
N TYR A 63 -3.47 7.14 -1.95
CA TYR A 63 -4.88 6.88 -1.69
C TYR A 63 -5.39 5.57 -2.29
N GLU A 64 -5.05 5.28 -3.54
CA GLU A 64 -5.53 4.09 -4.25
C GLU A 64 -5.13 2.81 -3.51
N ILE A 65 -3.87 2.67 -3.10
CA ILE A 65 -3.41 1.46 -2.39
C ILE A 65 -3.99 1.37 -0.97
N ARG A 66 -4.31 2.51 -0.34
CA ARG A 66 -4.98 2.55 0.96
C ARG A 66 -6.39 1.98 0.89
N VAL A 67 -7.16 2.33 -0.14
CA VAL A 67 -8.50 1.75 -0.36
C VAL A 67 -8.43 0.22 -0.56
N TYR A 68 -7.42 -0.29 -1.27
CA TYR A 68 -7.19 -1.74 -1.35
C TYR A 68 -6.86 -2.35 0.02
N ALA A 69 -5.98 -1.71 0.81
CA ALA A 69 -5.61 -2.19 2.13
C ALA A 69 -6.82 -2.23 3.09
N GLU A 70 -7.68 -1.22 3.07
CA GLU A 70 -8.92 -1.17 3.87
C GLU A 70 -9.84 -2.37 3.54
N LYS A 71 -10.07 -2.65 2.25
CA LYS A 71 -10.88 -3.81 1.84
C LYS A 71 -10.25 -5.16 2.16
N MET A 72 -8.92 -5.25 2.11
CA MET A 72 -8.21 -6.43 2.56
C MET A 72 -8.37 -6.62 4.08
N LEU A 73 -8.31 -5.54 4.87
CA LEU A 73 -8.48 -5.58 6.32
C LEU A 73 -9.89 -6.06 6.72
N ASP A 74 -10.94 -5.63 6.00
CA ASP A 74 -12.31 -6.16 6.15
C ASP A 74 -12.35 -7.69 5.97
N THR A 75 -11.55 -8.22 5.04
CA THR A 75 -11.44 -9.66 4.81
C THR A 75 -10.70 -10.33 5.96
N VAL A 76 -9.56 -9.80 6.41
CA VAL A 76 -8.81 -10.31 7.56
C VAL A 76 -9.69 -10.35 8.81
N LYS A 77 -10.50 -9.31 9.06
CA LYS A 77 -11.44 -9.26 10.19
C LYS A 77 -12.45 -10.43 10.18
N LYS A 78 -12.93 -10.82 9.00
CA LYS A 78 -13.91 -11.92 8.85
C LYS A 78 -13.26 -13.29 9.08
N TRP A 79 -12.03 -13.49 8.62
CA TRP A 79 -11.36 -14.79 8.69
C TRP A 79 -10.60 -15.03 9.99
N VAL A 80 -9.91 -14.02 10.52
CA VAL A 80 -9.04 -14.10 11.71
C VAL A 80 -9.30 -12.94 12.68
N PRO A 81 -10.50 -12.86 13.28
CA PRO A 81 -10.93 -11.69 14.06
C PRO A 81 -10.05 -11.39 15.29
N ILE A 82 -9.52 -12.42 15.96
CA ILE A 82 -8.66 -12.26 17.13
C ILE A 82 -7.35 -11.57 16.73
N THR A 83 -6.69 -12.05 15.67
CA THR A 83 -5.46 -11.43 15.15
C THR A 83 -5.70 -10.03 14.64
N HIS A 84 -6.83 -9.80 13.95
CA HIS A 84 -7.23 -8.47 13.51
C HIS A 84 -7.37 -7.48 14.68
N GLY A 85 -8.06 -7.88 15.75
CA GLY A 85 -8.22 -7.05 16.95
C GLY A 85 -6.88 -6.70 17.60
N ALA A 86 -6.02 -7.72 17.81
CA ALA A 86 -4.69 -7.50 18.37
C ALA A 86 -3.81 -6.60 17.48
N PHE A 87 -3.92 -6.72 16.16
CA PHE A 87 -3.18 -5.86 15.24
C PHE A 87 -3.63 -4.40 15.31
N LEU A 88 -4.92 -4.13 15.38
CA LEU A 88 -5.42 -2.75 15.50
C LEU A 88 -4.95 -2.10 16.81
N ASP A 89 -5.01 -2.85 17.91
CA ASP A 89 -4.66 -2.35 19.24
C ASP A 89 -3.14 -2.12 19.40
N TYR A 90 -2.34 -3.16 19.13
CA TYR A 90 -0.90 -3.15 19.44
C TYR A 90 0.01 -2.66 18.31
N ARG A 91 -0.49 -2.54 17.08
CA ARG A 91 0.32 -2.05 15.94
C ARG A 91 -0.22 -0.76 15.35
N VAL A 92 -1.47 -0.75 14.90
CA VAL A 92 -2.03 0.43 14.22
C VAL A 92 -2.25 1.59 15.19
N GLY A 93 -2.83 1.31 16.37
CA GLY A 93 -3.07 2.30 17.42
C GLY A 93 -1.87 2.57 18.33
N ALA A 94 -0.78 1.83 18.18
CA ALA A 94 0.38 1.95 19.06
C ALA A 94 1.31 3.09 18.64
N ALA A 95 1.79 3.85 19.63
CA ALA A 95 2.85 4.83 19.43
C ALA A 95 4.22 4.18 19.66
N HIS A 96 5.13 4.32 18.69
CA HIS A 96 6.52 3.90 18.85
C HIS A 96 7.35 5.02 19.48
N LEU A 97 7.87 4.77 20.69
CA LEU A 97 8.77 5.69 21.39
C LEU A 97 10.22 5.22 21.23
N SER A 98 11.13 6.16 20.95
CA SER A 98 12.56 5.90 20.99
C SER A 98 13.01 5.58 22.42
N SER A 99 14.16 4.90 22.59
CA SER A 99 14.71 4.61 23.91
C SER A 99 14.92 5.88 24.76
N LYS A 100 15.35 6.99 24.14
CA LYS A 100 15.46 8.31 24.80
C LYS A 100 14.07 8.86 25.18
N GLY A 101 13.12 8.83 24.23
CA GLY A 101 11.74 9.26 24.47
C GLY A 101 11.08 8.51 25.63
N LEU A 102 11.30 7.20 25.71
CA LEU A 102 10.79 6.37 26.80
C LEU A 102 11.39 6.77 28.17
N LYS A 103 12.68 7.11 28.23
CA LYS A 103 13.31 7.61 29.48
C LYS A 103 12.70 8.94 29.92
N ILE A 104 12.45 9.83 28.98
CA ILE A 104 11.80 11.13 29.24
C ILE A 104 10.39 10.92 29.79
N VAL A 105 9.58 10.10 29.14
CA VAL A 105 8.22 9.77 29.60
C VAL A 105 8.26 9.20 31.02
N LYS A 106 9.17 8.27 31.32
CA LYS A 106 9.37 7.75 32.68
C LYS A 106 9.75 8.84 33.69
N SER A 107 10.63 9.76 33.31
CA SER A 107 11.04 10.88 34.17
C SER A 107 9.89 11.84 34.47
N MET A 108 9.06 12.14 33.45
CA MET A 108 7.86 12.96 33.59
C MET A 108 6.83 12.31 34.51
N ILE A 109 6.59 11.00 34.38
CA ILE A 109 5.68 10.24 35.26
C ILE A 109 6.16 10.28 36.72
N ASN A 110 7.48 10.28 36.94
CA ASN A 110 8.07 10.39 38.28
C ASN A 110 8.04 11.82 38.87
N GLY A 111 7.42 12.79 38.18
CA GLY A 111 7.26 14.16 38.67
C GLY A 111 8.44 15.10 38.41
N ASN A 112 9.44 14.66 37.64
CA ASN A 112 10.56 15.52 37.27
C ASN A 112 10.14 16.51 36.17
N LYS A 113 10.51 17.78 36.31
CA LYS A 113 10.39 18.76 35.22
C LYS A 113 11.43 18.45 34.16
N VAL A 114 10.98 18.04 32.98
CA VAL A 114 11.86 17.83 31.81
C VAL A 114 11.72 19.05 30.90
N SER A 115 12.84 19.70 30.57
CA SER A 115 12.84 20.83 29.63
C SER A 115 12.95 20.35 28.18
N TYR A 116 12.63 21.21 27.21
CA TYR A 116 12.78 20.88 25.78
C TYR A 116 14.24 20.53 25.43
N GLU A 117 15.20 21.20 26.07
CA GLU A 117 16.65 21.00 25.89
C GLU A 117 17.10 19.60 26.36
N ASP A 118 16.44 19.04 27.37
CA ASP A 118 16.68 17.68 27.87
C ASP A 118 16.01 16.59 27.02
N SER A 119 15.08 17.00 26.14
CA SER A 119 14.17 16.10 25.43
C SER A 119 14.54 15.83 23.95
N GLY A 120 15.44 16.64 23.38
CA GLY A 120 15.78 16.60 21.95
C GLY A 120 17.10 15.88 21.61
N PRO A 121 17.28 15.44 20.35
CA PRO A 121 18.57 14.99 19.86
C PRO A 121 19.45 16.22 19.52
N LYS A 122 20.61 16.33 20.17
CA LYS A 122 21.81 16.82 19.46
C LYS A 122 22.30 15.71 18.54
#